data_AF-A0A0Q7QB04-F1
#
_entry.id   AF-A0A0Q7QB04-F1
#
_cell.length_a   1.000
_cell.length_b   1.000
_cell.length_c   1.000
_cell.angle_alpha   90.00
_cell.angle_beta   90.00
_cell.angle_gamma   90.00
#
_symmetry.space_group_name_H-M   'P 1'
#
loop_
_entity.id
_entity.type
_entity.pdbx_description
1 polymer ?
#
loop_
_entity_poly.entity_id
_entity_poly.type
_entity_poly.pdbx_seq_one_letter_code
_entity_poly.pdbx_strand_id
1 'polypeptide(L)'
;MTVATRGVTLRPLDLATDLEMLHAWVTHPRAVFWMMQGASLDDVRAEYASVVASEHHHAWWGSVDGTAAFLAETYDPAHSPLAAHYPVQPGDLGMHVLVAPTETPVHGFTSRVFAAVVQHCFARTGSGDVPTRRVVVEPDVGNQPIAELNARAGFLVEKEIDLPEKRAALSVCTRARFDQSPLRRSTSKEELA
;
A
#
# COMPACT_ATOMS: atom_id res chain seq x y z
N MET A 1 -3.25 23.57 23.38
CA MET A 1 -4.17 23.40 22.23
C MET A 1 -3.46 22.54 21.21
N THR A 2 -3.82 21.27 21.11
CA THR A 2 -3.29 20.38 20.06
C THR A 2 -4.04 20.71 18.79
N VAL A 3 -3.36 21.26 17.80
CA VAL A 3 -3.94 21.44 16.46
C VAL A 3 -4.16 20.04 15.91
N ALA A 4 -5.42 19.65 15.70
CA ALA A 4 -5.73 18.39 15.04
C ALA A 4 -5.16 18.44 13.62
N THR A 5 -4.22 17.56 13.31
CA THR A 5 -3.67 17.39 11.97
C THR A 5 -4.80 16.96 11.05
N ARG A 6 -5.23 17.82 10.12
CA ARG A 6 -6.14 17.46 9.03
C ARG A 6 -5.33 16.90 7.88
N GLY A 7 -5.77 15.80 7.28
CA GLY A 7 -5.11 15.18 6.14
C GLY A 7 -4.71 13.72 6.35
N VAL A 8 -4.14 13.13 5.30
CA VAL A 8 -3.53 11.79 5.37
C VAL A 8 -2.04 11.95 5.59
N THR A 9 -1.50 11.29 6.61
CA THR A 9 -0.07 11.31 6.94
C THR A 9 0.49 9.90 7.01
N LEU A 10 1.73 9.74 6.57
CA LEU A 10 2.48 8.49 6.68
C LEU A 10 3.79 8.77 7.41
N ARG A 11 4.12 7.92 8.39
CA ARG A 11 5.44 7.88 9.03
C ARG A 11 6.01 6.46 8.93
N PRO A 12 7.32 6.26 9.10
CA PRO A 12 7.85 4.91 9.27
C PRO A 12 7.11 4.17 10.39
N LEU A 13 6.87 2.87 10.19
CA LEU A 13 6.34 1.99 11.22
C LEU A 13 7.28 1.96 12.43
N ASP A 14 6.73 2.09 13.64
CA ASP A 14 7.48 1.98 14.89
C ASP A 14 6.97 0.75 15.66
N LEU A 15 7.76 -0.31 15.67
CA LEU A 15 7.39 -1.56 16.33
C LEU A 15 7.29 -1.45 17.85
N ALA A 16 7.90 -0.43 18.47
CA ALA A 16 7.75 -0.24 19.91
C ALA A 16 6.35 0.27 20.27
N THR A 17 5.71 1.03 19.38
CA THR A 17 4.40 1.65 19.65
C THR A 17 3.24 1.05 18.87
N ASP A 18 3.51 0.48 17.70
CA ASP A 18 2.46 0.13 16.73
C ASP A 18 2.15 -1.37 16.69
N LEU A 19 3.03 -2.22 17.25
CA LEU A 19 3.01 -3.67 17.03
C LEU A 19 1.69 -4.35 17.43
N GLU A 20 1.10 -4.02 18.57
CA GLU A 20 -0.16 -4.65 19.01
C GLU A 20 -1.32 -4.33 18.06
N MET A 21 -1.42 -3.07 17.63
CA MET A 21 -2.44 -2.62 16.71
C MET A 21 -2.19 -3.15 15.30
N LEU A 22 -0.93 -3.19 14.86
CA LEU A 22 -0.50 -3.81 13.62
C LEU A 22 -0.92 -5.29 13.58
N HIS A 23 -0.63 -6.06 14.64
CA HIS A 23 -1.04 -7.45 14.76
C HIS A 23 -2.55 -7.60 14.63
N ALA A 24 -3.33 -6.78 15.33
CA ALA A 24 -4.79 -6.79 15.22
C ALA A 24 -5.28 -6.50 13.79
N TRP A 25 -4.60 -5.65 13.03
CA TRP A 25 -4.97 -5.32 11.66
C TRP A 25 -4.64 -6.44 10.67
N VAL A 26 -3.40 -6.95 10.70
CA VAL A 26 -2.93 -7.94 9.70
C VAL A 26 -3.52 -9.33 9.93
N THR A 27 -3.97 -9.63 11.16
CA THR A 27 -4.62 -10.90 11.49
C THR A 27 -6.15 -10.87 11.37
N HIS A 28 -6.73 -9.70 11.14
CA HIS A 28 -8.19 -9.54 11.07
C HIS A 28 -8.81 -10.37 9.94
N PRO A 29 -10.03 -10.94 10.08
CA PRO A 29 -10.68 -11.71 9.02
C PRO A 29 -10.81 -11.00 7.67
N ARG A 30 -10.97 -9.68 7.68
CA ARG A 30 -11.04 -8.85 6.46
C ARG A 30 -9.68 -8.62 5.78
N ALA A 31 -8.57 -8.95 6.45
CA ALA A 31 -7.22 -8.89 5.93
C ALA A 31 -6.77 -10.24 5.35
N VAL A 32 -7.70 -11.11 4.94
CA VAL A 32 -7.39 -12.45 4.38
C VAL A 32 -6.34 -12.41 3.27
N PHE A 33 -6.39 -11.40 2.38
CA PHE A 33 -5.42 -11.22 1.30
C PHE A 33 -4.05 -10.68 1.73
N TRP A 34 -3.88 -10.34 3.01
CA TRP A 34 -2.59 -10.04 3.64
C TRP A 34 -1.87 -11.30 4.12
N MET A 35 -2.56 -12.46 4.11
CA MET A 35 -1.98 -13.78 4.40
C MET A 35 -1.39 -13.97 5.80
N MET A 36 -1.81 -13.16 6.78
CA MET A 36 -1.30 -13.21 8.17
C MET A 36 -2.35 -13.59 9.23
N GLN A 37 -3.54 -14.09 8.85
CA GLN A 37 -4.64 -14.38 9.80
C GLN A 37 -4.26 -15.32 10.96
N GLY A 38 -3.32 -16.24 10.73
CA GLY A 38 -2.85 -17.20 11.74
C GLY A 38 -1.60 -16.75 12.51
N ALA A 39 -1.07 -15.56 12.23
CA ALA A 39 0.20 -15.10 12.80
C ALA A 39 0.05 -14.75 14.29
N SER A 40 1.00 -15.20 15.11
CA SER A 40 1.14 -14.72 16.48
C SER A 40 1.71 -13.30 16.51
N LEU A 41 1.66 -12.66 17.68
CA LEU A 41 2.27 -11.34 17.89
C LEU A 41 3.79 -11.38 17.61
N ASP A 42 4.46 -12.48 17.97
CA ASP A 42 5.89 -12.65 17.74
C ASP A 42 6.20 -12.91 16.25
N ASP A 43 5.34 -13.60 15.52
CA ASP A 43 5.48 -13.76 14.05
C ASP A 43 5.38 -12.40 13.35
N VAL A 44 4.39 -11.57 13.73
CA VAL A 44 4.26 -10.21 13.19
C VAL A 44 5.45 -9.35 13.58
N ARG A 45 5.95 -9.45 14.83
CA ARG A 45 7.17 -8.72 15.23
C ARG A 45 8.37 -9.12 14.38
N ALA A 46 8.58 -10.42 14.17
CA ALA A 46 9.71 -10.92 13.40
C ALA A 46 9.65 -10.46 11.94
N GLU A 47 8.49 -10.58 11.31
CA GLU A 47 8.25 -10.15 9.92
C GLU A 47 8.58 -8.67 9.75
N TYR A 48 7.93 -7.79 10.52
CA TYR A 48 8.12 -6.35 10.34
C TYR A 48 9.45 -5.84 10.90
N ALA A 49 10.11 -6.57 11.81
CA ALA A 49 11.49 -6.25 12.18
C ALA A 49 12.45 -6.45 10.99
N SER A 50 12.19 -7.47 10.15
CA SER A 50 12.94 -7.67 8.91
C SER A 50 12.68 -6.54 7.90
N VAL A 51 11.42 -6.11 7.78
CA VAL A 51 11.04 -4.98 6.91
C VAL A 51 11.69 -3.69 7.38
N VAL A 52 11.64 -3.37 8.68
CA VAL A 52 12.28 -2.16 9.24
C VAL A 52 13.79 -2.15 9.04
N ALA A 53 14.43 -3.32 9.04
CA ALA A 53 15.87 -3.46 8.81
C ALA A 53 16.27 -3.50 7.32
N SER A 54 15.31 -3.57 6.40
CA SER A 54 15.57 -3.72 4.96
C SER A 54 15.90 -2.38 4.29
N GLU A 55 16.86 -2.41 3.36
CA GLU A 55 17.14 -1.27 2.47
C GLU A 55 16.14 -1.17 1.30
N HIS A 56 15.45 -2.27 1.00
CA HIS A 56 14.64 -2.43 -0.21
C HIS A 56 13.14 -2.60 0.07
N HIS A 57 12.71 -2.66 1.33
CA HIS A 57 11.31 -2.85 1.72
C HIS A 57 11.04 -2.00 2.96
N HIS A 58 10.00 -1.18 2.91
CA HIS A 58 9.67 -0.24 3.98
C HIS A 58 8.20 -0.37 4.36
N ALA A 59 7.90 -0.31 5.65
CA ALA A 59 6.55 -0.25 6.18
C ALA A 59 6.25 1.16 6.71
N TRP A 60 5.03 1.63 6.42
CA TRP A 60 4.55 2.97 6.73
C TRP A 60 3.27 2.91 7.55
N TRP A 61 3.31 3.57 8.70
CA TRP A 61 2.15 3.76 9.56
C TRP A 61 1.35 4.97 9.11
N GLY A 62 0.11 4.72 8.69
CA GLY A 62 -0.80 5.70 8.11
C GLY A 62 -1.84 6.22 9.10
N SER A 63 -2.07 7.52 9.08
CA SER A 63 -3.14 8.17 9.84
C SER A 63 -4.01 9.06 8.95
N VAL A 64 -5.29 9.14 9.27
CA VAL A 64 -6.26 10.05 8.64
C VAL A 64 -6.81 10.96 9.73
N ASP A 65 -6.65 12.27 9.53
CA ASP A 65 -7.12 13.31 10.46
C ASP A 65 -6.63 13.07 11.91
N GLY A 66 -5.36 12.64 12.02
CA GLY A 66 -4.68 12.35 13.29
C GLY A 66 -4.96 10.97 13.89
N THR A 67 -5.82 10.15 13.28
CA THR A 67 -6.17 8.81 13.78
C THR A 67 -5.50 7.73 12.95
N ALA A 68 -4.84 6.76 13.59
CA ALA A 68 -4.24 5.62 12.92
C ALA A 68 -5.29 4.84 12.12
N ALA A 69 -4.98 4.54 10.86
CA ALA A 69 -6.01 4.17 9.89
C ALA A 69 -5.59 3.13 8.85
N PHE A 70 -4.29 2.98 8.57
CA PHE A 70 -3.83 2.03 7.56
C PHE A 70 -2.35 1.72 7.72
N LEU A 71 -1.96 0.58 7.17
CA LEU A 71 -0.59 0.19 6.89
C LEU A 71 -0.36 0.31 5.39
N ALA A 72 0.78 0.84 4.99
CA ALA A 72 1.27 0.74 3.62
C ALA A 72 2.68 0.17 3.61
N GLU A 73 3.04 -0.53 2.55
CA GLU A 73 4.40 -0.97 2.30
C GLU A 73 4.86 -0.45 0.95
N THR A 74 6.15 -0.14 0.85
CA THR A 74 6.81 0.14 -0.43
C THR A 74 8.04 -0.73 -0.54
N TYR A 75 8.26 -1.35 -1.69
CA TYR A 75 9.41 -2.22 -1.90
C TYR A 75 10.01 -2.03 -3.29
N ASP A 76 11.30 -2.33 -3.45
CA ASP A 76 11.95 -2.41 -4.75
C ASP A 76 11.60 -3.76 -5.41
N PRO A 77 10.85 -3.79 -6.54
CA PRO A 77 10.49 -5.05 -7.19
C PRO A 77 11.69 -5.86 -7.69
N ALA A 78 12.88 -5.26 -7.85
CA ALA A 78 14.10 -5.97 -8.20
C ALA A 78 14.59 -6.90 -7.07
N HIS A 79 14.15 -6.64 -5.83
CA HIS A 79 14.49 -7.40 -4.63
C HIS A 79 13.28 -8.18 -4.08
N SER A 80 12.24 -8.39 -4.89
CA SER A 80 11.05 -9.17 -4.53
C SER A 80 10.85 -10.35 -5.51
N PRO A 81 9.95 -11.29 -5.21
CA PRO A 81 9.61 -12.37 -6.14
C PRO A 81 9.22 -11.87 -7.54
N LEU A 82 8.70 -10.64 -7.67
CA LEU A 82 8.30 -10.07 -8.96
C LEU A 82 9.44 -9.94 -9.97
N ALA A 83 10.70 -9.85 -9.53
CA ALA A 83 11.86 -9.77 -10.42
C ALA A 83 11.95 -10.96 -11.42
N ALA A 84 11.41 -12.12 -11.04
CA ALA A 84 11.36 -13.30 -11.91
C ALA A 84 10.20 -13.25 -12.92
N HIS A 85 9.22 -12.38 -12.70
CA HIS A 85 7.97 -12.37 -13.46
C HIS A 85 7.88 -11.24 -14.48
N TYR A 86 8.67 -10.17 -14.38
CA TYR A 86 8.72 -9.13 -15.40
C TYR A 86 10.06 -8.39 -15.39
N PRO A 87 10.46 -7.74 -16.50
CA PRO A 87 11.66 -6.92 -16.51
C PRO A 87 11.41 -5.64 -15.71
N VAL A 88 11.90 -5.62 -14.47
CA VAL A 88 11.88 -4.44 -13.59
C VAL A 88 12.61 -3.29 -14.29
N GLN A 89 11.97 -2.12 -14.33
CA GLN A 89 12.53 -0.91 -14.94
C GLN A 89 13.06 0.05 -13.88
N PRO A 90 14.08 0.86 -14.20
CA PRO A 90 14.53 1.91 -13.30
C PRO A 90 13.39 2.86 -12.90
N GLY A 91 13.23 3.07 -11.60
CA GLY A 91 12.15 3.87 -11.01
C GLY A 91 10.83 3.12 -10.83
N ASP A 92 10.79 1.80 -10.98
CA ASP A 92 9.65 1.00 -10.49
C ASP A 92 9.63 1.00 -8.96
N LEU A 93 8.43 1.06 -8.38
CA LEU A 93 8.26 0.90 -6.93
C LEU A 93 7.02 0.06 -6.68
N GLY A 94 7.17 -1.04 -5.95
CA GLY A 94 6.08 -1.87 -5.50
C GLY A 94 5.35 -1.27 -4.30
N MET A 95 4.06 -1.55 -4.15
CA MET A 95 3.33 -1.18 -2.93
C MET A 95 2.32 -2.24 -2.47
N HIS A 96 2.11 -2.29 -1.16
CA HIS A 96 0.95 -2.93 -0.54
C HIS A 96 0.21 -1.92 0.34
N VAL A 97 -1.08 -2.14 0.56
CA VAL A 97 -1.89 -1.30 1.46
C VAL A 97 -2.98 -2.11 2.15
N LEU A 98 -3.10 -1.91 3.46
CA LEU A 98 -4.13 -2.47 4.31
C LEU A 98 -4.81 -1.33 5.07
N VAL A 99 -6.12 -1.17 4.90
CA VAL A 99 -6.90 -0.23 5.70
C VAL A 99 -7.39 -0.91 6.96
N ALA A 100 -7.25 -0.23 8.10
CA ALA A 100 -7.66 -0.73 9.40
C ALA A 100 -9.13 -1.21 9.36
N PRO A 101 -9.44 -2.38 9.95
CA PRO A 101 -10.81 -2.85 10.07
C PRO A 101 -11.69 -1.85 10.83
N THR A 102 -12.95 -1.68 10.41
CA THR A 102 -13.93 -0.80 11.07
C THR A 102 -15.35 -1.34 10.97
N GLU A 103 -16.14 -1.20 12.04
CA GLU A 103 -17.58 -1.50 12.02
C GLU A 103 -18.43 -0.31 11.53
N THR A 104 -17.81 0.85 11.34
CA THR A 104 -18.49 2.10 10.93
C THR A 104 -17.83 2.64 9.66
N PRO A 105 -18.07 2.00 8.49
CA PRO A 105 -17.43 2.41 7.25
C PRO A 105 -17.88 3.82 6.84
N VAL A 106 -16.92 4.67 6.50
CA VAL A 106 -17.17 6.00 5.94
C VAL A 106 -17.01 5.94 4.43
N HIS A 107 -18.01 6.43 3.69
CA HIS A 107 -17.95 6.48 2.23
C HIS A 107 -16.72 7.26 1.76
N GLY A 108 -15.98 6.72 0.79
CA GLY A 108 -14.79 7.36 0.23
C GLY A 108 -13.50 7.21 1.06
N PHE A 109 -13.56 6.71 2.31
CA PHE A 109 -12.39 6.64 3.19
C PHE A 109 -11.22 5.82 2.59
N THR A 110 -11.49 4.58 2.16
CA THR A 110 -10.48 3.73 1.51
C THR A 110 -9.93 4.36 0.23
N SER A 111 -10.78 5.07 -0.53
CA SER A 111 -10.36 5.80 -1.73
C SER A 111 -9.38 6.93 -1.42
N ARG A 112 -9.64 7.70 -0.34
CA ARG A 112 -8.74 8.76 0.15
C ARG A 112 -7.41 8.19 0.62
N VAL A 113 -7.43 7.11 1.41
CA VAL A 113 -6.21 6.40 1.86
C VAL A 113 -5.40 5.90 0.67
N PHE A 114 -6.04 5.18 -0.26
CA PHE A 114 -5.36 4.58 -1.40
C PHE A 114 -4.69 5.63 -2.29
N ALA A 115 -5.40 6.74 -2.57
CA ALA A 115 -4.83 7.85 -3.33
C ALA A 115 -3.59 8.45 -2.64
N ALA A 116 -3.64 8.62 -1.31
CA ALA A 116 -2.51 9.13 -0.55
C ALA A 116 -1.31 8.17 -0.57
N VAL A 117 -1.54 6.85 -0.53
CA VAL A 117 -0.46 5.84 -0.63
C VAL A 117 0.19 5.88 -2.02
N VAL A 118 -0.60 5.93 -3.09
CA VAL A 118 -0.05 6.04 -4.46
C VAL A 118 0.72 7.37 -4.64
N GLN A 119 0.21 8.47 -4.10
CA GLN A 119 0.91 9.74 -4.10
C GLN A 119 2.22 9.67 -3.29
N HIS A 120 2.20 9.01 -2.13
CA HIS A 120 3.38 8.77 -1.33
C HIS A 120 4.43 8.00 -2.16
N CYS A 121 4.04 6.94 -2.86
CA CYS A 121 4.93 6.17 -3.74
C CYS A 121 5.64 7.05 -4.78
N PHE A 122 4.92 7.94 -5.47
CA PHE A 122 5.51 8.85 -6.46
C PHE A 122 6.43 9.93 -5.86
N ALA A 123 6.44 10.12 -4.54
CA ALA A 123 7.38 10.99 -3.84
C ALA A 123 8.64 10.23 -3.33
N ARG A 124 8.75 8.93 -3.62
CA ARG A 124 9.89 8.10 -3.23
C ARG A 124 10.86 7.87 -4.39
N THR A 125 11.90 7.12 -4.07
CA THR A 125 12.88 6.57 -5.01
C THR A 125 12.50 5.11 -5.24
N GLY A 126 12.48 4.68 -6.50
CA GLY A 126 12.24 3.31 -6.91
C GLY A 126 13.52 2.58 -7.31
N SER A 127 13.38 1.49 -8.06
CA SER A 127 14.47 0.59 -8.44
C SER A 127 15.66 1.30 -9.07
N GLY A 128 16.86 0.93 -8.64
CA GLY A 128 18.12 1.48 -9.14
C GLY A 128 18.36 2.94 -8.72
N ASP A 129 17.84 3.35 -7.57
CA ASP A 129 17.98 4.70 -7.01
C ASP A 129 17.45 5.82 -7.93
N VAL A 130 16.45 5.51 -8.75
CA VAL A 130 15.81 6.45 -9.68
C VAL A 130 14.48 6.93 -9.09
N PRO A 131 14.13 8.23 -9.19
CA PRO A 131 12.83 8.72 -8.76
C PRO A 131 11.68 7.89 -9.34
N THR A 132 10.67 7.57 -8.52
CA THR A 132 9.59 6.66 -8.92
C THR A 132 8.87 7.15 -10.18
N ARG A 133 8.87 6.31 -11.22
CA ARG A 133 8.20 6.54 -12.52
C ARG A 133 6.94 5.71 -12.65
N ARG A 134 6.95 4.50 -12.08
CA ARG A 134 5.84 3.56 -12.13
C ARG A 134 5.65 2.94 -10.75
N VAL A 135 4.39 2.82 -10.33
CA VAL A 135 3.99 2.04 -9.16
C VAL A 135 3.49 0.68 -9.64
N VAL A 136 3.92 -0.38 -8.98
CA VAL A 136 3.64 -1.77 -9.33
C VAL A 136 2.85 -2.42 -8.19
N VAL A 137 1.85 -3.23 -8.54
CA VAL A 137 1.05 -4.01 -7.59
C VAL A 137 0.72 -5.39 -8.16
N GLU A 138 0.51 -6.35 -7.26
CA GLU A 138 0.24 -7.75 -7.57
C GLU A 138 -0.91 -8.32 -6.71
N PRO A 139 -2.10 -7.70 -6.69
CA PRO A 139 -3.22 -8.24 -5.94
C PRO A 139 -3.61 -9.64 -6.44
N ASP A 140 -4.11 -10.47 -5.52
CA ASP A 140 -4.77 -11.73 -5.87
C ASP A 140 -5.91 -11.47 -6.87
N VAL A 141 -6.02 -12.29 -7.92
CA VAL A 141 -7.05 -12.13 -8.97
C VAL A 141 -8.48 -12.25 -8.45
N GLY A 142 -8.69 -12.93 -7.31
CA GLY A 142 -9.96 -13.04 -6.61
C GLY A 142 -10.30 -11.84 -5.72
N ASN A 143 -9.36 -10.90 -5.49
CA ASN A 143 -9.61 -9.69 -4.71
C ASN A 143 -10.25 -8.60 -5.59
N GLN A 144 -11.53 -8.81 -5.96
CA GLN A 144 -12.29 -7.87 -6.79
C GLN A 144 -12.29 -6.42 -6.24
N PRO A 145 -12.46 -6.16 -4.92
CA PRO A 145 -12.48 -4.80 -4.40
C PRO A 145 -11.16 -4.03 -4.62
N ILE A 146 -10.00 -4.67 -4.43
CA ILE A 146 -8.72 -4.00 -4.69
C ILE A 146 -8.47 -3.83 -6.19
N ALA A 147 -8.93 -4.76 -7.04
CA ALA A 147 -8.83 -4.64 -8.49
C ALA A 147 -9.60 -3.41 -9.01
N GLU A 148 -10.83 -3.19 -8.52
CA GLU A 148 -11.62 -2.01 -8.85
C GLU A 148 -10.96 -0.71 -8.35
N LEU A 149 -10.37 -0.74 -7.15
CA LEU A 149 -9.68 0.41 -6.58
C LEU A 149 -8.40 0.77 -7.36
N ASN A 150 -7.62 -0.24 -7.75
CA ASN A 150 -6.45 -0.11 -8.62
C ASN A 150 -6.83 0.52 -9.97
N ALA A 151 -7.89 0.01 -10.63
CA ALA A 151 -8.37 0.58 -11.89
C ALA A 151 -8.77 2.06 -11.72
N ARG A 152 -9.48 2.40 -10.64
CA ARG A 152 -9.86 3.80 -10.33
C ARG A 152 -8.66 4.70 -9.98
N ALA A 153 -7.50 4.14 -9.64
CA ALA A 153 -6.22 4.85 -9.46
C ALA A 153 -5.40 4.93 -10.75
N GLY A 154 -5.85 4.32 -11.85
CA GLY A 154 -5.13 4.33 -13.13
C GLY A 154 -4.09 3.22 -13.30
N PHE A 155 -4.13 2.18 -12.45
CA PHE A 155 -3.38 0.95 -12.71
C PHE A 155 -3.99 0.22 -13.90
N LEU A 156 -3.10 -0.33 -14.74
CA LEU A 156 -3.47 -1.22 -15.83
C LEU A 156 -2.85 -2.59 -15.56
N VAL A 157 -3.63 -3.65 -15.75
CA VAL A 157 -3.14 -5.02 -15.68
C VAL A 157 -2.23 -5.27 -16.89
N GLU A 158 -0.98 -5.62 -16.64
CA GLU A 158 -0.03 -6.00 -17.69
C GLU A 158 -0.19 -7.49 -18.02
N LYS A 159 -0.26 -8.33 -16.98
CA LYS A 159 -0.51 -9.78 -17.09
C LYS A 159 -0.85 -10.39 -15.74
N GLU A 160 -1.34 -11.62 -15.76
CA GLU A 160 -1.43 -12.46 -14.57
C GLU A 160 -0.16 -13.30 -14.40
N ILE A 161 0.22 -13.54 -13.15
CA ILE A 161 1.40 -14.30 -12.76
C ILE A 161 1.04 -15.27 -11.63
N ASP A 162 1.70 -16.43 -11.60
CA ASP A 162 1.57 -17.38 -10.50
C ASP A 162 2.69 -17.15 -9.49
N LEU A 163 2.32 -16.77 -8.27
CA LEU A 163 3.19 -16.69 -7.09
C LEU A 163 2.91 -17.91 -6.20
N PRO A 164 3.84 -18.31 -5.31
CA PRO A 164 3.65 -19.49 -4.45
C PRO A 164 2.34 -19.51 -3.67
N GLU A 165 1.87 -18.34 -3.23
CA GLU A 165 0.71 -18.15 -2.38
C GLU A 165 -0.58 -17.77 -3.13
N LYS A 166 -0.49 -17.29 -4.38
CA LYS A 166 -1.64 -16.76 -5.13
C LYS A 166 -1.39 -16.67 -6.64
N ARG A 167 -2.49 -16.62 -7.39
CA ARG A 167 -2.47 -16.07 -8.76
C ARG A 167 -2.72 -14.57 -8.68
N ALA A 168 -1.79 -13.78 -9.19
CA ALA A 168 -1.79 -12.32 -9.03
C ALA A 168 -1.95 -11.58 -10.36
N ALA A 169 -2.67 -10.46 -10.34
CA ALA A 169 -2.76 -9.54 -11.48
C ALA A 169 -1.66 -8.47 -11.40
N LEU A 170 -0.50 -8.73 -12.03
CA LEU A 170 0.59 -7.76 -12.11
C LEU A 170 0.10 -6.51 -12.86
N SER A 171 0.05 -5.39 -12.14
CA SER A 171 -0.52 -4.14 -12.64
C SER A 171 0.43 -2.98 -12.40
N VAL A 172 0.42 -2.01 -13.32
CA VAL A 172 1.34 -0.88 -13.30
C VAL A 172 0.58 0.43 -13.44
N CYS A 173 0.95 1.44 -12.64
CA CYS A 173 0.44 2.81 -12.75
C CYS A 173 1.59 3.79 -12.98
N THR A 174 1.47 4.67 -13.98
CA THR A 174 2.40 5.80 -14.16
C THR A 174 1.86 7.04 -13.46
N ARG A 175 2.73 8.00 -13.15
CA ARG A 175 2.32 9.28 -12.55
C ARG A 175 1.23 9.98 -13.38
N ALA A 176 1.37 9.99 -14.70
CA ALA A 176 0.40 10.60 -15.61
C ALA A 176 -0.97 9.91 -15.56
N ARG A 177 -1.01 8.56 -15.48
CA ARG A 177 -2.27 7.82 -15.33
C ARG A 177 -2.92 8.12 -13.98
N PHE A 178 -2.15 8.13 -12.90
CA PHE A 178 -2.66 8.46 -11.58
C PHE A 178 -3.23 9.89 -11.52
N ASP A 179 -2.52 10.88 -12.05
CA ASP A 179 -2.97 12.28 -12.07
C ASP A 179 -4.27 12.47 -12.85
N GLN A 180 -4.51 11.66 -13.88
CA GLN A 180 -5.74 11.67 -14.66
C GLN A 180 -6.84 10.75 -14.10
N SER A 181 -6.56 9.96 -13.06
CA SER A 181 -7.47 8.93 -12.55
C SER A 181 -8.68 9.50 -11.83
N PRO A 182 -9.82 8.77 -11.78
CA PRO A 182 -10.96 9.15 -10.97
C PRO A 182 -10.61 9.41 -9.49
N LEU A 183 -9.74 8.60 -8.88
CA LEU A 183 -9.36 8.76 -7.47
C LEU A 183 -8.62 10.07 -7.19
N ARG A 184 -7.73 10.51 -8.08
CA ARG A 184 -6.98 11.76 -7.89
C ARG A 184 -7.86 13.00 -8.07
N ARG A 185 -8.83 12.94 -9.00
CA ARG A 185 -9.76 14.06 -9.25
C ARG A 185 -10.72 14.29 -8.09
N SER A 186 -11.12 13.23 -7.37
CA SER A 186 -11.99 13.34 -6.20
C SER A 186 -11.27 13.94 -4.99
N THR A 187 -10.04 13.48 -4.71
CA THR A 187 -9.23 13.98 -3.58
C THR A 187 -8.86 15.46 -3.73
N SER A 188 -8.49 15.88 -4.95
CA SER A 188 -8.16 17.29 -5.21
C SER A 188 -9.35 18.24 -4.97
N LYS A 189 -10.60 17.75 -5.11
CA LYS A 189 -11.81 18.56 -4.82
C LYS A 189 -12.08 18.66 -3.33
N GLU A 190 -11.79 17.62 -2.55
CA GLU A 190 -11.95 17.62 -1.10
C GLU A 190 -10.88 18.47 -0.40
N GLU A 191 -9.66 18.55 -0.94
CA GLU A 191 -8.59 19.41 -0.40
C GLU A 191 -8.84 20.92 -0.65
N LEU A 192 -9.69 21.25 -1.62
CA LEU A 192 -10.05 22.64 -1.97
C LEU A 192 -11.34 23.13 -1.30
N ALA A 193 -12.05 22.27 -0.56
CA ALA A 193 -13.32 22.55 0.10
C ALA A 193 -13.14 22.75 1.61
#